data_AF-A0A9D1G6V0-F1
#
_entry.id   AF-A0A9D1G6V0-F1
#
_cell.length_a   1.000
_cell.length_b   1.000
_cell.length_c   1.000
_cell.angle_alpha   90.00
_cell.angle_beta   90.00
_cell.angle_gamma   90.00
#
_symmetry.space_group_name_H-M   'P 1'
#
loop_
_entity.id
_entity.type
_entity.pdbx_description
1 polymer ?
#
loop_
_entity_poly.entity_id
_entity_poly.type
_entity_poly.pdbx_seq_one_letter_code
_entity_poly.pdbx_strand_id
1 'polypeptide(L)' 'MSERQFKRIRCTINGRAVDTMVDVRASLTDLLRNDFSLTSVKKGCEVGECGACTV' A
#
# COMPACT_ATOMS: atom_id res chain seq x y z
N MET A 1 5.03 11.25 -20.49
CA MET A 1 3.84 10.64 -19.84
C MET A 1 4.23 9.25 -19.42
N SER A 2 4.30 8.98 -18.11
CA SER A 2 4.77 7.68 -17.66
C SER A 2 3.62 6.68 -17.68
N GLU A 3 3.78 5.58 -18.41
CA GLU A 3 2.83 4.46 -18.42
C GLU A 3 2.61 3.95 -16.98
N ARG A 4 1.35 3.92 -16.53
CA ARG A 4 1.00 3.23 -15.28
C ARG A 4 1.15 1.74 -15.53
N GLN A 5 2.19 1.15 -14.96
CA GLN A 5 2.39 -0.29 -15.01
C GLN A 5 1.66 -0.91 -13.83
N PHE A 6 0.71 -1.79 -14.11
CA PHE A 6 -0.01 -2.53 -13.07
C PHE A 6 0.55 -3.95 -12.96
N LYS A 7 0.70 -4.45 -11.73
CA LYS A 7 1.14 -5.82 -11.44
C LYS A 7 0.18 -6.49 -10.46
N ARG A 8 -0.08 -7.78 -10.69
CA ARG A 8 -0.90 -8.60 -9.78
C ARG A 8 -0.07 -9.03 -8.59
N ILE A 9 -0.56 -8.80 -7.38
CA ILE A 9 0.07 -9.25 -6.14
C ILE A 9 -0.90 -10.09 -5.33
N ARG A 10 -0.36 -11.10 -4.65
CA ARG A 10 -1.09 -11.90 -3.67
C ARG A 10 -0.41 -11.74 -2.32
N CYS A 11 -1.16 -11.29 -1.32
CA CYS A 11 -0.67 -11.08 0.04
C CYS A 11 -1.73 -11.47 1.06
N THR A 12 -1.33 -11.54 2.33
CA THR A 12 -2.28 -11.75 3.44
C THR A 12 -2.28 -10.49 4.28
N ILE A 13 -3.44 -9.85 4.42
CA ILE A 13 -3.61 -8.61 5.20
C ILE A 13 -4.52 -8.94 6.39
N ASN A 14 -4.01 -8.78 7.61
CA ASN A 14 -4.75 -9.08 8.85
C ASN A 14 -5.40 -10.48 8.83
N GLY A 15 -4.68 -11.49 8.33
CA GLY A 15 -5.17 -12.88 8.23
C GLY A 15 -6.11 -13.16 7.05
N ARG A 16 -6.43 -12.17 6.21
CA ARG A 16 -7.27 -12.35 5.01
C ARG A 16 -6.38 -12.43 3.76
N ALA A 17 -6.56 -13.48 2.96
CA ALA A 17 -5.90 -13.59 1.67
C ALA A 17 -6.46 -12.55 0.70
N VAL A 18 -5.56 -11.82 0.04
CA VAL A 18 -5.86 -10.71 -0.86
C VAL A 18 -5.12 -10.93 -2.17
N ASP A 19 -5.83 -10.73 -3.28
CA ASP A 19 -5.29 -10.78 -4.63
C ASP A 19 -5.77 -9.54 -5.39
N THR A 20 -4.85 -8.63 -5.75
CA THR A 20 -5.20 -7.34 -6.33
C THR A 20 -4.19 -6.87 -7.37
N MET A 21 -4.63 -5.98 -8.27
CA MET A 21 -3.79 -5.30 -9.26
C MET A 21 -3.35 -3.95 -8.71
N VAL A 22 -2.04 -3.73 -8.64
CA VAL A 22 -1.45 -2.54 -8.03
C VAL A 22 -0.56 -1.84 -9.02
N ASP A 23 -0.56 -0.51 -9.01
CA ASP A 23 0.46 0.26 -9.74
C ASP A 23 1.83 -0.06 -9.11
N VAL A 24 2.82 -0.40 -9.93
CA VAL A 24 4.18 -0.74 -9.46
C VAL A 24 4.82 0.41 -8.68
N ARG A 25 4.33 1.65 -8.84
CA ARG A 25 4.80 2.83 -8.12
C ARG A 25 3.97 3.18 -6.89
N ALA A 26 2.87 2.48 -6.64
CA ALA A 26 2.05 2.72 -5.46
C ALA A 26 2.79 2.25 -4.20
N SER A 27 2.75 3.07 -3.15
CA SER A 27 3.25 2.69 -1.84
C SER A 27 2.29 1.69 -1.16
N LEU A 28 2.82 0.80 -0.33
CA LEU A 28 1.97 -0.11 0.46
C LEU A 28 1.03 0.68 1.38
N THR A 29 1.48 1.79 1.93
CA THR A 29 0.68 2.69 2.77
C THR A 29 -0.52 3.24 2.00
N ASP A 30 -0.34 3.63 0.74
CA ASP A 30 -1.44 4.10 -0.12
C ASP A 30 -2.43 2.98 -0.43
N LEU A 31 -1.92 1.79 -0.75
CA LEU A 31 -2.77 0.64 -1.01
C LEU A 31 -3.63 0.27 0.21
N LEU A 32 -3.01 0.15 1.40
CA LEU A 32 -3.72 -0.18 2.63
C LEU A 32 -4.79 0.87 2.97
N ARG A 33 -4.47 2.16 2.79
CA ARG A 33 -5.38 3.25 3.14
C ARG A 33 -6.48 3.49 2.13
N ASN A 34 -6.18 3.43 0.83
CA ASN A 34 -7.11 3.79 -0.23
C ASN A 34 -7.91 2.58 -0.72
N ASP A 35 -7.25 1.46 -1.02
CA ASP A 35 -7.90 0.27 -1.58
C ASP A 35 -8.57 -0.56 -0.48
N PHE A 36 -7.88 -0.74 0.66
CA PHE A 36 -8.38 -1.55 1.78
C PHE A 36 -9.05 -0.73 2.88
N SER A 37 -9.10 0.61 2.75
CA SER A 37 -9.67 1.52 3.75
C SER A 37 -9.12 1.33 5.18
N LEU A 38 -7.92 0.77 5.31
CA LEU A 38 -7.22 0.55 6.58
C LEU A 38 -6.50 1.85 6.99
N THR A 39 -7.26 2.77 7.59
CA THR A 39 -6.79 4.12 7.95
C THR A 39 -5.95 4.19 9.23
N SER A 40 -5.72 3.04 9.89
CA SER A 40 -4.86 2.90 11.08
C SER A 40 -3.40 3.22 10.75
N VAL A 41 -2.90 2.76 9.60
CA VAL A 41 -1.57 3.10 9.09
C VAL A 41 -1.53 4.58 8.74
N LYS A 42 -0.59 5.35 9.31
CA LYS A 42 -0.53 6.79 9.11
C LYS A 42 0.54 7.17 8.09
N LYS A 43 0.23 8.16 7.26
CA LYS A 43 1.23 8.86 6.45
C LYS A 43 1.84 9.96 7.31
N GLY A 44 3.14 9.82 7.60
CA GLY A 44 3.93 10.84 8.29
C GLY A 44 4.87 11.52 7.31
N CYS A 45 6.16 11.20 7.42
CA CYS A 45 7.23 11.83 6.63
C CYS A 45 7.34 11.35 5.17
N GLU A 46 6.77 10.20 4.81
CA GLU A 46 6.89 9.53 3.48
C GLU A 46 8.33 9.22 3.00
N VAL A 47 9.36 9.62 3.77
CA VAL A 47 10.79 9.36 3.50
C VAL A 47 11.39 8.29 4.41
N GLY A 48 10.60 7.71 5.32
CA GLY A 48 11.02 6.61 6.20
C GLY A 48 11.63 7.00 7.55
N GLU A 49 11.69 8.29 7.91
CA GLU A 49 12.30 8.76 9.16
C GLU A 49 11.39 8.59 10.40
N CYS A 50 10.09 8.84 10.27
CA CYS A 50 9.19 8.97 11.44
C CYS A 50 8.58 7.65 11.96
N GLY A 51 8.66 6.55 11.20
CA GLY A 51 8.03 5.27 11.57
C GLY A 51 6.49 5.24 11.64
N ALA A 52 5.79 6.31 11.30
CA ALA A 52 4.33 6.39 11.42
C ALA A 52 3.56 5.39 10.52
N CYS A 53 4.21 4.90 9.46
CA CYS A 53 3.65 3.95 8.50
C CYS A 53 4.14 2.51 8.69
N THR A 54 4.76 2.18 9.83
CA THR A 54 5.25 0.82 10.11
C THR A 54 4.11 -0.18 10.20
N VAL A 55 4.26 -1.32 9.53
CA VAL A 55 3.31 -2.45 9.45
C VAL A 55 4.03 -3.78 9.50
#